data_AF-A0A960HDR3-F1
#
_entry.id   AF-A0A960HDR3-F1
#
_cell.length_a   1.000
_cell.length_b   1.000
_cell.length_c   1.000
_cell.angle_alpha   90.00
_cell.angle_beta   90.00
_cell.angle_gamma   90.00
#
_symmetry.space_group_name_H-M   'P 1'
#
loop_
_entity.id
_entity.type
_entity.pdbx_description
1 polymer ?
#
loop_
_entity_poly.entity_id
_entity_poly.type
_entity_poly.pdbx_seq_one_letter_code
_entity_poly.pdbx_strand_id
1 'polypeptide(L)'
;MRIGINGSSLIAIGSSADAVAAHAGEADRDGFATYWVAQLIWPDALTLIAAVGSSTESIRFGTAVVPTWPRHPLMLAAQALTTSHVVGGRLTLGIGLAHKVMVEEVYRVPFTTPAKHMREYLDVLLPAMESRSADTDGDIWSANLESFGVAEGTTAPSVMLAAMGPRMLELAGSRTDGTILWLSGPRAVESEIAPTLRSAAESAGRSAPQIVASVPVCVTDKPDEVREVVAGVLANYNELPSYRRMMDIEGVDGPANVSLIGTGSEVLAGLERYASAGVTEFSALEFTTNDAEAADTRALLREYNS
;
A
#
# COMPACT_ATOMS: atom_id res chain seq x y z
N MET A 1 5.21 13.54 -9.15
CA MET A 1 4.75 12.45 -8.28
C MET A 1 3.32 12.75 -7.88
N ARG A 2 2.39 11.78 -7.91
CA ARG A 2 1.00 12.02 -7.46
C ARG A 2 0.90 11.95 -5.94
N ILE A 3 -0.11 12.60 -5.34
CA ILE A 3 -0.40 12.44 -3.91
C ILE A 3 -1.69 11.65 -3.71
N GLY A 4 -1.61 10.62 -2.87
CA GLY A 4 -2.75 9.91 -2.32
C GLY A 4 -2.84 10.11 -0.81
N ILE A 5 -4.00 9.75 -0.24
CA ILE A 5 -4.25 9.78 1.20
C ILE A 5 -4.32 8.36 1.73
N ASN A 6 -3.63 8.08 2.83
CA ASN A 6 -3.69 6.81 3.53
C ASN A 6 -4.67 6.91 4.70
N GLY A 7 -5.88 6.39 4.50
CA GLY A 7 -6.96 6.39 5.50
C GLY A 7 -6.79 5.37 6.62
N SER A 8 -5.66 4.68 6.71
CA SER A 8 -5.45 3.60 7.68
C SER A 8 -5.36 4.11 9.13
N SER A 9 -5.04 5.38 9.35
CA SER A 9 -5.03 5.98 10.69
C SER A 9 -6.42 6.01 11.33
N LEU A 10 -7.45 6.44 10.57
CA LEU A 10 -8.86 6.42 11.02
C LEU A 10 -9.31 5.01 11.39
N ILE A 11 -8.90 4.05 10.57
CA ILE A 11 -9.24 2.65 10.77
C ILE A 11 -8.56 2.09 12.04
N ALA A 12 -7.28 2.43 12.25
CA ALA A 12 -6.52 1.96 13.41
C ALA A 12 -7.07 2.49 14.75
N ILE A 13 -7.70 3.67 14.75
CA ILE A 13 -8.37 4.23 15.95
C ILE A 13 -9.83 3.78 16.09
N GLY A 14 -10.31 2.86 15.25
CA GLY A 14 -11.65 2.30 15.33
C GLY A 14 -12.77 3.21 14.84
N SER A 15 -12.48 4.13 13.91
CA SER A 15 -13.51 4.96 13.28
C SER A 15 -14.57 4.12 12.55
N SER A 16 -15.80 4.65 12.48
CA SER A 16 -16.90 4.01 11.76
C SER A 16 -16.68 4.05 10.24
N ALA A 17 -17.40 3.18 9.51
CA ALA A 17 -17.41 3.23 8.05
C ALA A 17 -17.87 4.59 7.51
N ASP A 18 -18.83 5.25 8.17
CA ASP A 18 -19.32 6.58 7.79
C ASP A 18 -18.23 7.66 7.93
N ALA A 19 -17.40 7.59 8.99
CA ALA A 19 -16.28 8.50 9.16
C ALA A 19 -15.22 8.29 8.06
N VAL A 20 -14.94 7.03 7.70
CA VAL A 20 -14.06 6.72 6.57
C VAL A 20 -14.66 7.22 5.25
N ALA A 21 -15.97 7.08 5.03
CA ALA A 21 -16.65 7.56 3.84
C ALA A 21 -16.59 9.09 3.72
N ALA A 22 -16.78 9.81 4.82
CA ALA A 22 -16.66 11.26 4.87
C ALA A 22 -15.24 11.71 4.52
N HIS A 23 -14.22 11.06 5.11
CA HIS A 23 -12.82 11.39 4.86
C HIS A 23 -12.38 11.05 3.42
N ALA A 24 -12.84 9.93 2.87
CA ALA A 24 -12.60 9.57 1.46
C ALA A 24 -13.28 10.55 0.50
N GLY A 25 -14.51 10.96 0.79
CA GLY A 25 -15.24 11.97 0.01
C GLY A 25 -14.60 13.36 0.08
N GLU A 26 -13.98 13.71 1.22
CA GLU A 26 -13.16 14.92 1.32
C GLU A 26 -11.87 14.81 0.51
N ALA A 27 -11.17 13.67 0.57
CA ALA A 27 -9.96 13.45 -0.22
C ALA A 27 -10.22 13.53 -1.73
N ASP A 28 -11.36 13.05 -2.18
CA ASP A 28 -11.79 13.18 -3.57
C ASP A 28 -12.06 14.64 -3.97
N ARG A 29 -12.82 15.40 -3.15
CA ARG A 29 -13.07 16.83 -3.38
C ARG A 29 -11.80 17.68 -3.35
N ASP A 30 -10.82 17.26 -2.57
CA ASP A 30 -9.50 17.89 -2.49
C ASP A 30 -8.61 17.58 -3.70
N GLY A 31 -9.01 16.64 -4.56
CA GLY A 31 -8.32 16.29 -5.79
C GLY A 31 -7.21 15.25 -5.64
N PHE A 32 -7.13 14.54 -4.50
CA PHE A 32 -6.11 13.51 -4.30
C PHE A 32 -6.30 12.33 -5.25
N ALA A 33 -5.19 11.72 -5.68
CA ALA A 33 -5.21 10.72 -6.73
C ALA A 33 -5.78 9.37 -6.27
N THR A 34 -5.51 8.96 -5.03
CA THR A 34 -5.91 7.64 -4.50
C THR A 34 -6.12 7.68 -3.00
N TYR A 35 -7.14 6.96 -2.52
CA TYR A 35 -7.41 6.68 -1.12
C TYR A 35 -6.96 5.25 -0.78
N TRP A 36 -5.93 5.15 0.04
CA TRP A 36 -5.30 3.89 0.42
C TRP A 36 -5.78 3.38 1.77
N VAL A 37 -6.02 2.07 1.87
CA VAL A 37 -6.48 1.40 3.09
C VAL A 37 -5.67 0.13 3.34
N ALA A 38 -5.04 0.04 4.50
CA ALA A 38 -4.41 -1.19 4.98
C ALA A 38 -5.46 -2.19 5.46
N GLN A 39 -5.18 -3.48 5.24
CA GLN A 39 -5.97 -4.55 5.83
C GLN A 39 -5.55 -4.76 7.29
N LEU A 40 -6.50 -4.65 8.21
CA LEU A 40 -6.36 -5.08 9.61
C LEU A 40 -7.21 -6.33 9.87
N ILE A 41 -7.28 -6.79 11.14
CA ILE A 41 -8.26 -7.81 11.55
C ILE A 41 -9.67 -7.24 11.45
N TRP A 42 -9.86 -6.01 11.92
CA TRP A 42 -11.04 -5.20 11.69
C TRP A 42 -10.60 -3.81 11.27
N PRO A 43 -11.18 -3.23 10.21
CA PRO A 43 -12.10 -3.80 9.21
C PRO A 43 -11.37 -4.52 8.06
N ASP A 44 -12.15 -5.22 7.23
CA ASP A 44 -11.69 -5.74 5.94
C ASP A 44 -11.61 -4.64 4.89
N ALA A 45 -10.44 -4.48 4.27
CA ALA A 45 -10.13 -3.33 3.41
C ALA A 45 -10.95 -3.32 2.12
N LEU A 46 -11.12 -4.46 1.46
CA LEU A 46 -11.88 -4.55 0.19
C LEU A 46 -13.39 -4.35 0.43
N THR A 47 -13.90 -4.89 1.54
CA THR A 47 -15.28 -4.67 1.99
C THR A 47 -15.52 -3.20 2.31
N LEU A 48 -14.60 -2.56 3.04
CA LEU A 48 -14.69 -1.15 3.37
C LEU A 48 -14.64 -0.27 2.12
N ILE A 49 -13.71 -0.51 1.20
CA ILE A 49 -13.63 0.21 -0.09
C ILE A 49 -14.93 0.07 -0.88
N ALA A 50 -15.51 -1.13 -0.96
CA ALA A 50 -16.78 -1.34 -1.65
C ALA A 50 -17.93 -0.56 -0.99
N ALA A 51 -17.93 -0.44 0.35
CA ALA A 51 -18.95 0.29 1.10
C ALA A 51 -18.82 1.82 0.97
N VAL A 52 -17.59 2.34 0.95
CA VAL A 52 -17.35 3.80 0.88
C VAL A 52 -17.19 4.32 -0.55
N GLY A 53 -16.98 3.44 -1.54
CA GLY A 53 -16.71 3.85 -2.92
C GLY A 53 -17.77 4.77 -3.52
N SER A 54 -19.04 4.61 -3.12
CA SER A 54 -20.16 5.44 -3.57
C SER A 54 -20.19 6.84 -2.99
N SER A 55 -19.40 7.16 -1.95
CA SER A 55 -19.27 8.52 -1.41
C SER A 55 -18.23 9.37 -2.17
N THR A 56 -17.73 8.86 -3.30
CA THR A 56 -16.69 9.47 -4.13
C THR A 56 -17.03 9.36 -5.61
N GLU A 57 -16.56 10.32 -6.40
CA GLU A 57 -16.75 10.44 -7.84
C GLU A 57 -15.52 9.95 -8.62
N SER A 58 -14.31 10.39 -8.24
CA SER A 58 -13.14 10.27 -9.14
C SER A 58 -11.91 9.61 -8.51
N ILE A 59 -11.69 9.78 -7.21
CA ILE A 59 -10.54 9.25 -6.50
C ILE A 59 -10.42 7.73 -6.71
N ARG A 60 -9.19 7.25 -6.90
CA ARG A 60 -8.94 5.80 -6.95
C ARG A 60 -8.89 5.22 -5.56
N PHE A 61 -9.05 3.92 -5.44
CA PHE A 61 -8.89 3.19 -4.18
C PHE A 61 -7.72 2.24 -4.26
N GLY A 62 -6.95 2.14 -3.19
CA GLY A 62 -5.81 1.25 -3.09
C GLY A 62 -5.84 0.44 -1.80
N THR A 63 -5.41 -0.82 -1.85
CA THR A 63 -5.14 -1.58 -0.62
C THR A 63 -3.65 -1.54 -0.29
N ALA A 64 -3.29 -1.36 0.98
CA ALA A 64 -1.90 -1.18 1.41
C ALA A 64 -1.54 -1.99 2.69
N VAL A 65 -1.62 -3.32 2.71
CA VAL A 65 -1.94 -4.28 1.63
C VAL A 65 -2.78 -5.44 2.18
N VAL A 66 -3.47 -6.17 1.31
CA VAL A 66 -4.19 -7.40 1.69
C VAL A 66 -3.20 -8.56 1.89
N PRO A 67 -3.18 -9.22 3.07
CA PRO A 67 -2.38 -10.41 3.32
C PRO A 67 -2.82 -11.59 2.45
N THR A 68 -1.85 -12.27 1.88
CA THR A 68 -2.04 -13.43 0.98
C THR A 68 -2.15 -14.76 1.72
N TRP A 69 -1.52 -14.94 2.89
CA TRP A 69 -1.64 -16.19 3.66
C TRP A 69 -3.05 -16.59 4.10
N PRO A 70 -3.92 -15.68 4.59
CA PRO A 70 -5.22 -16.09 5.12
C PRO A 70 -6.28 -16.35 4.05
N ARG A 71 -5.98 -16.19 2.75
CA ARG A 71 -6.98 -16.25 1.68
C ARG A 71 -6.46 -17.07 0.51
N HIS A 72 -7.31 -17.88 -0.10
CA HIS A 72 -6.98 -18.54 -1.35
C HIS A 72 -6.91 -17.51 -2.50
N PRO A 73 -5.95 -17.59 -3.44
CA PRO A 73 -5.80 -16.61 -4.53
C PRO A 73 -7.05 -16.44 -5.39
N LEU A 74 -7.79 -17.52 -5.68
CA LEU A 74 -9.09 -17.42 -6.38
C LEU A 74 -10.13 -16.59 -5.62
N MET A 75 -10.15 -16.69 -4.28
CA MET A 75 -11.10 -15.93 -3.47
C MET A 75 -10.72 -14.45 -3.44
N LEU A 76 -9.41 -14.15 -3.38
CA LEU A 76 -8.95 -12.77 -3.50
C LEU A 76 -9.24 -12.18 -4.89
N ALA A 77 -9.08 -12.97 -5.96
CA ALA A 77 -9.47 -12.54 -7.31
C ALA A 77 -10.96 -12.17 -7.38
N ALA A 78 -11.84 -13.03 -6.86
CA ALA A 78 -13.27 -12.76 -6.81
C ALA A 78 -13.58 -11.47 -6.02
N GLN A 79 -13.01 -11.32 -4.82
CA GLN A 79 -13.18 -10.13 -3.99
C GLN A 79 -12.70 -8.86 -4.71
N ALA A 80 -11.52 -8.89 -5.31
CA ALA A 80 -10.95 -7.74 -6.00
C ALA A 80 -11.77 -7.34 -7.24
N LEU A 81 -12.29 -8.30 -8.00
CA LEU A 81 -13.15 -8.04 -9.16
C LEU A 81 -14.51 -7.50 -8.74
N THR A 82 -15.11 -8.04 -7.69
CA THR A 82 -16.35 -7.50 -7.11
C THR A 82 -16.14 -6.07 -6.65
N THR A 83 -15.11 -5.79 -5.86
CA THR A 83 -14.83 -4.44 -5.40
C THR A 83 -14.52 -3.51 -6.57
N SER A 84 -13.70 -3.94 -7.54
CA SER A 84 -13.40 -3.16 -8.75
C SER A 84 -14.66 -2.79 -9.52
N HIS A 85 -15.58 -3.75 -9.74
CA HIS A 85 -16.87 -3.49 -10.38
C HIS A 85 -17.70 -2.45 -9.59
N VAL A 86 -17.84 -2.65 -8.28
CA VAL A 86 -18.62 -1.76 -7.40
C VAL A 86 -18.08 -0.33 -7.40
N VAL A 87 -16.77 -0.14 -7.42
CA VAL A 87 -16.15 1.19 -7.43
C VAL A 87 -15.89 1.74 -8.84
N GLY A 88 -16.41 1.08 -9.89
CA GLY A 88 -16.30 1.57 -11.27
C GLY A 88 -14.90 1.47 -11.87
N GLY A 89 -14.17 0.40 -11.57
CA GLY A 89 -12.81 0.15 -12.09
C GLY A 89 -11.71 0.98 -11.41
N ARG A 90 -12.04 1.67 -10.32
CA ARG A 90 -11.13 2.58 -9.60
C ARG A 90 -10.21 1.87 -8.58
N LEU A 91 -10.19 0.53 -8.54
CA LEU A 91 -9.40 -0.23 -7.58
C LEU A 91 -7.98 -0.52 -8.08
N THR A 92 -7.01 -0.35 -7.18
CA THR A 92 -5.67 -0.94 -7.23
C THR A 92 -5.54 -1.94 -6.05
N LEU A 93 -5.30 -3.21 -6.38
CA LEU A 93 -5.13 -4.28 -5.40
C LEU A 93 -3.65 -4.38 -4.97
N GLY A 94 -3.33 -3.82 -3.81
CA GLY A 94 -2.06 -4.08 -3.15
C GLY A 94 -2.12 -5.34 -2.29
N ILE A 95 -1.17 -6.24 -2.51
CA ILE A 95 -1.06 -7.50 -1.77
C ILE A 95 0.29 -7.63 -1.07
N GLY A 96 0.35 -8.46 -0.03
CA GLY A 96 1.60 -8.76 0.66
C GLY A 96 1.54 -10.03 1.50
N LEU A 97 2.68 -10.35 2.10
CA LEU A 97 2.84 -11.54 2.94
C LEU A 97 2.34 -11.35 4.37
N ALA A 98 1.96 -10.14 4.78
CA ALA A 98 1.92 -9.74 6.19
C ALA A 98 3.26 -9.96 6.92
N HIS A 99 3.29 -9.64 8.21
CA HIS A 99 4.46 -9.87 9.06
C HIS A 99 4.48 -11.31 9.54
N LYS A 100 5.67 -11.93 9.59
CA LYS A 100 5.85 -13.32 10.03
C LYS A 100 5.13 -13.62 11.37
N VAL A 101 5.27 -12.70 12.34
CA VAL A 101 4.60 -12.78 13.64
C VAL A 101 3.08 -12.89 13.50
N MET A 102 2.46 -12.09 12.63
CA MET A 102 1.02 -12.17 12.37
C MET A 102 0.63 -13.52 11.77
N VAL A 103 1.44 -14.05 10.86
CA VAL A 103 1.14 -15.31 10.17
C VAL A 103 1.29 -16.51 11.10
N GLU A 104 2.39 -16.62 11.84
CA GLU A 104 2.68 -17.79 12.67
C GLU A 104 1.98 -17.73 14.04
N GLU A 105 1.92 -16.56 14.67
CA GLU A 105 1.41 -16.45 16.04
C GLU A 105 -0.09 -16.19 16.09
N VAL A 106 -0.62 -15.39 15.14
CA VAL A 106 -2.04 -15.03 15.10
C VAL A 106 -2.82 -15.97 14.18
N TYR A 107 -2.44 -16.08 12.91
CA TYR A 107 -3.15 -16.96 11.96
C TYR A 107 -2.86 -18.45 12.17
N ARG A 108 -1.78 -18.77 12.90
CA ARG A 108 -1.33 -20.16 13.13
C ARG A 108 -1.03 -20.91 11.83
N VAL A 109 -0.47 -20.19 10.85
CA VAL A 109 -0.08 -20.72 9.54
C VAL A 109 1.46 -20.78 9.45
N PRO A 110 2.06 -21.84 8.88
CA PRO A 110 3.51 -21.89 8.66
C PRO A 110 3.99 -20.79 7.70
N PHE A 111 4.95 -19.96 8.12
CA PHE A 111 5.54 -18.93 7.25
C PHE A 111 6.76 -19.50 6.51
N THR A 112 6.52 -20.37 5.54
CA THR A 112 7.58 -21.07 4.79
C THR A 112 7.76 -20.52 3.39
N THR A 113 9.03 -20.40 2.95
CA THR A 113 9.42 -20.03 1.58
C THR A 113 8.66 -18.81 0.98
N PRO A 114 8.78 -17.60 1.55
CA PRO A 114 7.86 -16.49 1.24
C PRO A 114 7.88 -16.02 -0.23
N ALA A 115 9.05 -16.07 -0.88
CA ALA A 115 9.16 -15.75 -2.30
C ALA A 115 8.51 -16.81 -3.22
N LYS A 116 8.53 -18.08 -2.81
CA LYS A 116 7.84 -19.17 -3.51
C LYS A 116 6.32 -19.02 -3.33
N HIS A 117 5.88 -18.80 -2.09
CA HIS A 117 4.47 -18.50 -1.78
C HIS A 117 3.95 -17.39 -2.69
N MET A 118 4.63 -16.24 -2.75
CA MET A 118 4.13 -15.12 -3.55
C MET A 118 4.15 -15.43 -5.05
N ARG A 119 5.15 -16.17 -5.55
CA ARG A 119 5.22 -16.59 -6.95
C ARG A 119 4.01 -17.45 -7.32
N GLU A 120 3.75 -18.53 -6.57
CA GLU A 120 2.63 -19.42 -6.83
C GLU A 120 1.27 -18.73 -6.59
N TYR A 121 1.21 -17.82 -5.61
CA TYR A 121 0.01 -17.01 -5.39
C TYR A 121 -0.30 -16.14 -6.62
N LEU A 122 0.71 -15.52 -7.22
CA LEU A 122 0.56 -14.73 -8.46
C LEU A 122 0.28 -15.60 -9.69
N ASP A 123 0.76 -16.85 -9.72
CA ASP A 123 0.46 -17.82 -10.79
C ASP A 123 -1.03 -18.14 -10.87
N VAL A 124 -1.74 -18.11 -9.73
CA VAL A 124 -3.20 -18.25 -9.68
C VAL A 124 -3.93 -16.92 -9.79
N LEU A 125 -3.48 -15.91 -9.03
CA LEU A 125 -4.22 -14.65 -8.86
C LEU A 125 -4.32 -13.86 -10.18
N LEU A 126 -3.20 -13.68 -10.90
CA LEU A 126 -3.18 -12.83 -12.09
C LEU A 126 -4.05 -13.41 -13.22
N PRO A 127 -3.94 -14.70 -13.61
CA PRO A 127 -4.83 -15.28 -14.61
C PRO A 127 -6.30 -15.23 -14.19
N ALA A 128 -6.61 -15.50 -12.92
CA ALA A 128 -7.99 -15.42 -12.43
C ALA A 128 -8.57 -14.00 -12.58
N MET A 129 -7.73 -12.97 -12.44
CA MET A 129 -8.12 -11.57 -12.63
C MET A 129 -8.02 -11.07 -14.08
N GLU A 130 -7.32 -11.74 -14.98
CA GLU A 130 -7.17 -11.30 -16.37
C GLU A 130 -8.05 -12.12 -17.32
N SER A 131 -7.87 -13.44 -17.31
CA SER A 131 -8.54 -14.39 -18.21
C SER A 131 -9.74 -15.10 -17.58
N ARG A 132 -10.06 -14.81 -16.31
CA ARG A 132 -11.14 -15.47 -15.54
C ARG A 132 -10.94 -16.98 -15.40
N SER A 133 -9.70 -17.42 -15.46
CA SER A 133 -9.31 -18.82 -15.40
C SER A 133 -8.00 -18.96 -14.63
N ALA A 134 -7.72 -20.15 -14.12
CA ALA A 134 -6.43 -20.47 -13.54
C ALA A 134 -6.18 -21.98 -13.70
N ASP A 135 -5.01 -22.33 -14.20
CA ASP A 135 -4.54 -23.71 -14.26
C ASP A 135 -3.11 -23.72 -13.73
N THR A 136 -2.96 -24.05 -12.46
CA THR A 136 -1.69 -24.02 -11.74
C THR A 136 -1.67 -25.18 -10.76
N ASP A 137 -0.62 -25.98 -10.85
CA ASP A 137 -0.31 -27.03 -9.89
C ASP A 137 0.98 -26.66 -9.16
N GLY A 138 0.83 -26.01 -8.01
CA GLY A 138 1.92 -25.53 -7.16
C GLY A 138 2.02 -26.31 -5.85
N ASP A 139 3.14 -26.16 -5.14
CA ASP A 139 3.34 -26.88 -3.87
C ASP A 139 2.60 -26.22 -2.70
N ILE A 140 2.32 -24.92 -2.79
CA ILE A 140 1.63 -24.10 -1.78
C ILE A 140 0.25 -23.69 -2.29
N TRP A 141 0.16 -23.23 -3.54
CA TRP A 141 -1.11 -22.81 -4.16
C TRP A 141 -1.34 -23.52 -5.48
N SER A 142 -2.47 -24.21 -5.57
CA SER A 142 -2.96 -24.82 -6.81
C SER A 142 -4.38 -24.35 -7.11
N ALA A 143 -4.72 -24.27 -8.38
CA ALA A 143 -6.05 -23.96 -8.85
C ALA A 143 -6.29 -24.64 -10.20
N ASN A 144 -7.47 -25.23 -10.35
CA ASN A 144 -7.99 -25.67 -11.63
C ASN A 144 -9.39 -25.05 -11.78
N LEU A 145 -9.44 -23.92 -12.49
CA LEU A 145 -10.62 -23.12 -12.75
C LEU A 145 -10.67 -22.82 -14.25
N GLU A 146 -11.56 -23.49 -14.96
CA GLU A 146 -11.70 -23.35 -16.41
C GLU A 146 -12.18 -21.94 -16.79
N SER A 147 -13.29 -21.48 -16.19
CA SER A 147 -13.75 -20.11 -16.31
C SER A 147 -14.75 -19.74 -15.20
N PHE A 148 -14.95 -18.45 -14.95
CA PHE A 148 -16.09 -17.94 -14.18
C PHE A 148 -16.65 -16.64 -14.79
N GLY A 149 -17.94 -16.41 -14.58
CA GLY A 149 -18.61 -15.19 -15.05
C GLY A 149 -18.37 -14.00 -14.11
N VAL A 150 -18.26 -12.81 -14.69
CA VAL A 150 -18.27 -11.52 -13.98
C VAL A 150 -19.34 -10.61 -14.58
N ALA A 151 -19.78 -9.60 -13.85
CA ALA A 151 -20.70 -8.60 -14.37
C ALA A 151 -20.10 -7.88 -15.59
N GLU A 152 -20.93 -7.53 -16.57
CA GLU A 152 -20.49 -6.80 -17.77
C GLU A 152 -19.78 -5.49 -17.38
N GLY A 153 -18.71 -5.15 -18.10
CA GLY A 153 -17.91 -3.96 -17.81
C GLY A 153 -16.98 -4.08 -16.59
N THR A 154 -16.85 -5.26 -15.97
CA THR A 154 -15.91 -5.45 -14.85
C THR A 154 -14.45 -5.39 -15.33
N THR A 155 -13.74 -4.34 -14.92
CA THR A 155 -12.31 -4.18 -15.17
C THR A 155 -11.47 -4.89 -14.12
N ALA A 156 -10.44 -5.61 -14.55
CA ALA A 156 -9.43 -6.16 -13.66
C ALA A 156 -8.66 -5.03 -12.96
N PRO A 157 -8.57 -5.00 -11.62
CA PRO A 157 -7.78 -3.98 -10.94
C PRO A 157 -6.29 -4.20 -11.20
N SER A 158 -5.52 -3.10 -11.21
CA SER A 158 -4.05 -3.17 -11.16
C SER A 158 -3.60 -3.89 -9.90
N VAL A 159 -2.49 -4.62 -9.97
CA VAL A 159 -1.94 -5.38 -8.84
C VAL A 159 -0.59 -4.81 -8.45
N MET A 160 -0.39 -4.54 -7.17
CA MET A 160 0.88 -4.08 -6.64
C MET A 160 1.33 -4.96 -5.47
N LEU A 161 2.64 -5.08 -5.29
CA LEU A 161 3.22 -5.94 -4.27
C LEU A 161 3.92 -5.14 -3.17
N ALA A 162 3.58 -5.39 -1.91
CA ALA A 162 4.41 -4.93 -0.79
C ALA A 162 5.75 -5.67 -0.82
N ALA A 163 6.80 -4.98 -1.28
CA ALA A 163 8.11 -5.56 -1.53
C ALA A 163 9.23 -4.59 -1.15
N MET A 164 10.08 -5.00 -0.21
CA MET A 164 11.28 -4.25 0.20
C MET A 164 12.57 -5.06 0.04
N GLY A 165 12.46 -6.39 -0.09
CA GLY A 165 13.61 -7.29 -0.24
C GLY A 165 13.86 -7.64 -1.71
N PRO A 166 15.12 -7.91 -2.12
CA PRO A 166 15.49 -8.10 -3.53
C PRO A 166 14.61 -9.10 -4.29
N ARG A 167 14.40 -10.30 -3.73
CA ARG A 167 13.56 -11.35 -4.38
C ARG A 167 12.10 -10.94 -4.57
N MET A 168 11.55 -10.15 -3.64
CA MET A 168 10.17 -9.66 -3.74
C MET A 168 10.09 -8.50 -4.71
N LEU A 169 11.11 -7.65 -4.78
CA LEU A 169 11.21 -6.56 -5.76
C LEU A 169 11.38 -7.10 -7.19
N GLU A 170 12.15 -8.18 -7.36
CA GLU A 170 12.24 -8.91 -8.64
C GLU A 170 10.86 -9.42 -9.09
N LEU A 171 10.09 -10.04 -8.18
CA LEU A 171 8.73 -10.47 -8.47
C LEU A 171 7.81 -9.29 -8.78
N ALA A 172 7.87 -8.21 -7.98
CA ALA A 172 7.06 -7.02 -8.18
C ALA A 172 7.31 -6.43 -9.57
N GLY A 173 8.59 -6.25 -9.96
CA GLY A 173 8.96 -5.61 -11.21
C GLY A 173 8.67 -6.47 -12.44
N SER A 174 8.88 -7.79 -12.33
CA SER A 174 8.65 -8.71 -13.45
C SER A 174 7.19 -9.12 -13.65
N ARG A 175 6.32 -9.00 -12.63
CA ARG A 175 4.96 -9.57 -12.67
C ARG A 175 3.81 -8.64 -12.35
N THR A 176 4.05 -7.55 -11.63
CA THR A 176 2.98 -6.68 -11.11
C THR A 176 3.12 -5.25 -11.65
N ASP A 177 2.17 -4.38 -11.34
CA ASP A 177 2.17 -2.99 -11.76
C ASP A 177 3.10 -2.11 -10.91
N GLY A 178 3.63 -2.64 -9.81
CA GLY A 178 4.61 -1.93 -8.99
C GLY A 178 4.70 -2.40 -7.55
N THR A 179 5.27 -1.54 -6.71
CA THR A 179 5.45 -1.83 -5.28
C THR A 179 4.82 -0.78 -4.36
N ILE A 180 4.36 -1.24 -3.20
CA ILE A 180 3.83 -0.39 -2.12
C ILE A 180 4.79 -0.50 -0.93
N LEU A 181 5.26 0.64 -0.46
CA LEU A 181 6.25 0.77 0.60
C LEU A 181 5.62 1.45 1.80
N TRP A 182 5.82 0.88 2.98
CA TRP A 182 5.49 1.49 4.26
C TRP A 182 6.80 1.73 5.02
N LEU A 183 6.99 2.93 5.59
CA LEU A 183 8.17 3.28 6.39
C LEU A 183 9.52 3.00 5.68
N SER A 184 9.58 3.25 4.38
CA SER A 184 10.81 3.20 3.60
C SER A 184 11.15 4.61 3.13
N GLY A 185 12.33 5.10 3.47
CA GLY A 185 12.77 6.45 3.11
C GLY A 185 13.27 6.59 1.68
N PRO A 186 13.57 7.82 1.24
CA PRO A 186 13.99 8.10 -0.14
C PRO A 186 15.35 7.50 -0.51
N ARG A 187 16.32 7.35 0.41
CA ARG A 187 17.60 6.69 0.09
C ARG A 187 17.42 5.21 -0.17
N ALA A 188 16.58 4.52 0.60
CA ALA A 188 16.23 3.12 0.34
C ALA A 188 15.53 2.97 -1.02
N VAL A 189 14.67 3.93 -1.37
CA VAL A 189 14.04 3.97 -2.69
C VAL A 189 15.09 4.12 -3.81
N GLU A 190 15.93 5.14 -3.71
CA GLU A 190 16.91 5.51 -4.73
C GLU A 190 18.01 4.46 -4.91
N SER A 191 18.58 3.96 -3.81
CA SER A 191 19.76 3.09 -3.86
C SER A 191 19.45 1.63 -4.18
N GLU A 192 18.27 1.14 -3.79
CA GLU A 192 17.98 -0.30 -3.78
C GLU A 192 16.67 -0.64 -4.48
N ILE A 193 15.56 -0.01 -4.08
CA ILE A 193 14.22 -0.41 -4.52
C ILE A 193 13.98 -0.07 -5.99
N ALA A 194 14.13 1.20 -6.37
CA ALA A 194 13.85 1.65 -7.73
C ALA A 194 14.77 0.97 -8.77
N PRO A 195 16.09 0.84 -8.56
CA PRO A 195 16.96 0.11 -9.48
C PRO A 195 16.58 -1.36 -9.65
N THR A 196 16.32 -2.07 -8.54
CA THR A 196 15.95 -3.50 -8.58
C THR A 196 14.62 -3.71 -9.32
N LEU A 197 13.63 -2.87 -9.02
CA LEU A 197 12.30 -2.95 -9.61
C LEU A 197 12.33 -2.68 -11.12
N ARG A 198 13.06 -1.65 -11.55
CA ARG A 198 13.21 -1.30 -12.97
C ARG A 198 13.97 -2.38 -13.74
N SER A 199 15.10 -2.85 -13.20
CA SER A 199 15.89 -3.90 -13.84
C SER A 199 15.09 -5.19 -14.04
N ALA A 200 14.27 -5.57 -13.06
CA ALA A 200 13.39 -6.74 -13.17
C ALA A 200 12.29 -6.56 -14.23
N ALA A 201 11.72 -5.36 -14.33
CA ALA A 201 10.72 -5.04 -15.34
C ALA A 201 11.31 -5.02 -16.76
N GLU A 202 12.47 -4.38 -16.94
CA GLU A 202 13.22 -4.35 -18.20
C GLU A 202 13.56 -5.77 -18.67
N SER A 203 14.06 -6.62 -17.76
CA SER A 203 14.37 -8.02 -18.05
C SER A 203 13.13 -8.83 -18.46
N ALA A 204 11.95 -8.43 -17.99
CA ALA A 204 10.66 -9.04 -18.33
C ALA A 204 9.99 -8.37 -19.56
N GLY A 205 10.60 -7.36 -20.18
CA GLY A 205 10.03 -6.62 -21.31
C GLY A 205 8.79 -5.78 -20.94
N ARG A 206 8.68 -5.36 -19.68
CA ARG A 206 7.56 -4.59 -19.14
C ARG A 206 7.89 -3.10 -19.03
N SER A 207 6.86 -2.27 -18.96
CA SER A 207 7.01 -0.85 -18.63
C SER A 207 7.55 -0.65 -17.22
N ALA A 208 8.13 0.51 -16.96
CA ALA A 208 8.60 0.90 -15.63
C ALA A 208 7.48 0.75 -14.58
N PRO A 209 7.67 -0.04 -13.51
CA PRO A 209 6.63 -0.25 -12.50
C PRO A 209 6.47 0.97 -11.61
N GLN A 210 5.27 1.12 -11.05
CA GLN A 210 4.96 2.17 -10.09
C GLN A 210 5.64 1.92 -8.74
N ILE A 211 5.97 3.01 -8.04
CA ILE A 211 6.47 2.99 -6.67
C ILE A 211 5.56 3.89 -5.85
N VAL A 212 4.82 3.27 -4.93
CA VAL A 212 3.98 3.96 -3.94
C VAL A 212 4.74 3.97 -2.62
N ALA A 213 5.09 5.15 -2.11
CA ALA A 213 5.68 5.30 -0.78
C ALA A 213 4.66 5.85 0.21
N SER A 214 4.66 5.36 1.44
CA SER A 214 3.77 5.82 2.50
C SER A 214 4.52 5.91 3.83
N VAL A 215 4.40 7.07 4.47
CA VAL A 215 4.91 7.36 5.81
C VAL A 215 3.96 8.31 6.54
N PRO A 216 4.04 8.40 7.88
CA PRO A 216 3.37 9.47 8.62
C PRO A 216 3.81 10.87 8.13
N VAL A 217 2.85 11.79 8.03
CA VAL A 217 3.07 13.19 7.65
C VAL A 217 2.39 14.11 8.65
N CYS A 218 3.10 15.15 9.08
CA CYS A 218 2.56 16.19 9.94
C CYS A 218 3.33 17.51 9.73
N VAL A 219 2.59 18.57 9.39
CA VAL A 219 3.07 19.95 9.42
C VAL A 219 2.85 20.50 10.83
N THR A 220 3.93 20.84 11.53
CA THR A 220 3.90 21.31 12.92
C THR A 220 5.17 22.09 13.27
N ASP A 221 5.05 23.04 14.20
CA ASP A 221 6.19 23.72 14.84
C ASP A 221 6.78 22.91 16.01
N LYS A 222 6.18 21.76 16.35
CA LYS A 222 6.56 20.89 17.47
C LYS A 222 6.91 19.46 17.00
N PRO A 223 7.87 19.29 16.07
CA PRO A 223 8.12 17.98 15.46
C PRO A 223 8.53 16.90 16.47
N ASP A 224 9.25 17.27 17.53
CA ASP A 224 9.73 16.30 18.52
C ASP A 224 8.59 15.69 19.34
N GLU A 225 7.56 16.47 19.69
CA GLU A 225 6.36 15.97 20.38
C GLU A 225 5.63 14.93 19.51
N VAL A 226 5.44 15.22 18.22
CA VAL A 226 4.76 14.28 17.30
C VAL A 226 5.63 13.05 17.02
N ARG A 227 6.95 13.21 16.88
CA ARG A 227 7.88 12.09 16.70
C ARG A 227 7.88 11.13 17.88
N GLU A 228 7.76 11.63 19.11
CA GLU A 228 7.64 10.78 20.30
C GLU A 228 6.39 9.89 20.23
N VAL A 229 5.25 10.45 19.83
CA VAL A 229 4.00 9.68 19.64
C VAL A 229 4.18 8.63 18.54
N VAL A 230 4.75 9.00 17.39
CA VAL A 230 5.01 8.07 16.29
C VAL A 230 5.95 6.94 16.73
N ALA A 231 7.00 7.25 17.50
CA ALA A 231 7.95 6.27 18.00
C ALA A 231 7.26 5.23 18.90
N GLY A 232 6.30 5.65 19.73
CA GLY A 232 5.49 4.74 20.55
C GLY A 232 4.52 3.89 19.72
N VAL A 233 3.72 4.52 18.85
CA VAL A 233 2.66 3.83 18.08
C VAL A 233 3.24 2.83 17.08
N LEU A 234 4.39 3.14 16.49
CA LEU A 234 5.02 2.31 15.47
C LEU A 234 6.25 1.52 15.99
N ALA A 235 6.42 1.43 17.31
CA ALA A 235 7.59 0.80 17.94
C ALA A 235 7.85 -0.64 17.45
N ASN A 236 6.78 -1.39 17.16
CA ASN A 236 6.86 -2.77 16.69
C ASN A 236 7.59 -2.91 15.34
N TYR A 237 7.60 -1.87 14.50
CA TYR A 237 8.30 -1.91 13.22
C TYR A 237 9.83 -1.91 13.35
N ASN A 238 10.38 -1.49 14.49
CA ASN A 238 11.82 -1.52 14.75
C ASN A 238 12.39 -2.95 14.74
N GLU A 239 11.59 -3.92 15.20
CA GLU A 239 12.00 -5.32 15.37
C GLU A 239 11.73 -6.17 14.13
N LEU A 240 11.00 -5.64 13.14
CA LEU A 240 10.67 -6.38 11.92
C LEU A 240 11.84 -6.31 10.92
N PRO A 241 12.47 -7.44 10.55
CA PRO A 241 13.73 -7.43 9.80
C PRO A 241 13.69 -6.64 8.48
N SER A 242 12.57 -6.68 7.77
CA SER A 242 12.41 -5.94 6.52
C SER A 242 12.41 -4.43 6.72
N TYR A 243 11.78 -3.94 7.79
CA TYR A 243 11.68 -2.52 8.11
C TYR A 243 12.98 -2.01 8.73
N ARG A 244 13.57 -2.79 9.65
CA ARG A 244 14.89 -2.49 10.21
C ARG A 244 15.94 -2.29 9.12
N ARG A 245 15.98 -3.17 8.11
CA ARG A 245 16.87 -2.99 6.95
C ARG A 245 16.64 -1.65 6.23
N MET A 246 15.39 -1.25 6.00
CA MET A 246 15.10 0.05 5.35
C MET A 246 15.59 1.22 6.19
N MET A 247 15.36 1.17 7.51
CA MET A 247 15.82 2.19 8.44
C MET A 247 17.35 2.24 8.55
N ASP A 248 18.04 1.10 8.44
CA ASP A 248 19.51 1.03 8.39
C ASP A 248 20.08 1.69 7.13
N ILE A 249 19.44 1.47 5.97
CA ILE A 249 19.82 2.15 4.71
C ILE A 249 19.59 3.67 4.81
N GLU A 250 18.51 4.07 5.48
CA GLU A 250 18.28 5.47 5.82
C GLU A 250 19.21 5.99 6.93
N GLY A 251 19.92 5.14 7.66
CA GLY A 251 20.72 5.57 8.81
C GLY A 251 19.88 6.27 9.88
N VAL A 252 18.67 5.77 10.15
CA VAL A 252 17.77 6.29 11.19
C VAL A 252 17.40 5.22 12.20
N ASP A 253 17.18 5.62 13.45
CA ASP A 253 16.98 4.67 14.55
C ASP A 253 15.57 4.07 14.62
N GLY A 254 14.59 4.68 13.96
CA GLY A 254 13.22 4.19 14.02
C GLY A 254 12.24 4.93 13.10
N PRO A 255 10.96 4.53 13.12
CA PRO A 255 9.94 5.00 12.18
C PRO A 255 9.70 6.51 12.27
N ALA A 256 9.79 7.10 13.47
CA ALA A 256 9.62 8.53 13.67
C ALA A 256 10.58 9.39 12.83
N ASN A 257 11.78 8.87 12.57
CA ASN A 257 12.82 9.56 11.80
C ASN A 257 12.74 9.27 10.29
N VAL A 258 11.88 8.33 9.86
CA VAL A 258 11.53 8.12 8.44
C VAL A 258 10.33 9.00 8.05
N SER A 259 9.47 9.35 9.01
CA SER A 259 8.28 10.18 8.82
C SER A 259 8.58 11.61 8.38
N LEU A 260 7.64 12.24 7.65
CA LEU A 260 7.72 13.64 7.26
C LEU A 260 7.03 14.53 8.30
N ILE A 261 7.76 14.86 9.36
CA ILE A 261 7.25 15.64 10.50
C ILE A 261 8.15 16.85 10.71
N GLY A 262 7.57 18.05 10.59
CA GLY A 262 8.30 19.31 10.70
C GLY A 262 7.49 20.49 10.19
N THR A 263 8.16 21.60 9.97
CA THR A 263 7.59 22.78 9.32
C THR A 263 7.13 22.46 7.89
N GLY A 264 6.26 23.30 7.32
CA GLY A 264 5.78 23.08 5.95
C GLY A 264 6.92 22.98 4.91
N SER A 265 7.97 23.79 5.04
CA SER A 265 9.13 23.73 4.15
C SER A 265 9.92 22.42 4.28
N GLU A 266 10.04 21.86 5.49
CA GLU A 266 10.71 20.58 5.73
C GLU A 266 9.91 19.40 5.17
N VAL A 267 8.58 19.42 5.33
CA VAL A 267 7.68 18.40 4.76
C VAL A 267 7.73 18.45 3.24
N LEU A 268 7.64 19.65 2.64
CA LEU A 268 7.74 19.84 1.19
C LEU A 268 9.09 19.32 0.63
N ALA A 269 10.21 19.69 1.28
CA ALA A 269 11.52 19.18 0.90
C ALA A 269 11.63 17.65 1.07
N GLY A 270 10.89 17.07 2.03
CA GLY A 270 10.74 15.63 2.17
C GLY A 270 10.03 14.98 0.97
N LEU A 271 8.88 15.53 0.57
CA LEU A 271 8.13 15.05 -0.59
C LEU A 271 8.97 15.10 -1.88
N GLU A 272 9.73 16.18 -2.09
CA GLU A 272 10.59 16.31 -3.26
C GLU A 272 11.75 15.31 -3.27
N ARG A 273 12.27 14.92 -2.10
CA ARG A 273 13.26 13.84 -2.00
C ARG A 273 12.68 12.50 -2.41
N TYR A 274 11.43 12.20 -2.03
CA TYR A 274 10.75 10.98 -2.49
C TYR A 274 10.51 11.01 -4.00
N ALA A 275 10.03 12.12 -4.55
CA ALA A 275 9.82 12.27 -5.98
C ALA A 275 11.14 12.05 -6.77
N SER A 276 12.23 12.68 -6.30
CA SER A 276 13.56 12.56 -6.91
C SER A 276 14.14 11.14 -6.82
N ALA A 277 13.85 10.42 -5.73
CA ALA A 277 14.23 9.01 -5.57
C ALA A 277 13.50 8.06 -6.54
N GLY A 278 12.47 8.53 -7.23
CA GLY A 278 11.70 7.75 -8.20
C GLY A 278 10.36 7.25 -7.71
N VAL A 279 9.86 7.75 -6.57
CA VAL A 279 8.48 7.50 -6.14
C VAL A 279 7.50 8.11 -7.14
N THR A 280 6.58 7.28 -7.65
CA THR A 280 5.57 7.73 -8.62
C THR A 280 4.33 8.28 -7.93
N GLU A 281 4.02 7.77 -6.74
CA GLU A 281 2.93 8.25 -5.90
C GLU A 281 3.30 8.19 -4.42
N PHE A 282 2.97 9.25 -3.70
CA PHE A 282 3.15 9.32 -2.26
C PHE A 282 1.79 9.24 -1.56
N SER A 283 1.58 8.19 -0.78
CA SER A 283 0.37 7.93 -0.01
C SER A 283 0.56 8.46 1.41
N ALA A 284 0.14 9.69 1.66
CA ALA A 284 0.36 10.38 2.92
C ALA A 284 -0.55 9.82 4.02
N LEU A 285 0.04 9.31 5.11
CA LEU A 285 -0.70 9.00 6.33
C LEU A 285 -0.66 10.23 7.22
N GLU A 286 -1.76 10.99 7.24
CA GLU A 286 -1.89 12.17 8.09
C GLU A 286 -1.87 11.72 9.56
N PHE A 287 -0.82 12.13 10.28
CA PHE A 287 -0.57 11.77 11.67
C PHE A 287 -0.43 13.03 12.50
N THR A 288 -1.57 13.61 12.88
CA THR A 288 -1.64 14.91 13.54
C THR A 288 -2.20 14.77 14.95
N THR A 289 -1.84 15.70 15.84
CA THR A 289 -2.23 15.68 17.25
C THR A 289 -3.37 16.64 17.57
N ASN A 290 -3.69 17.54 16.62
CA ASN A 290 -4.76 18.53 16.75
C ASN A 290 -5.26 18.98 15.37
N ASP A 291 -6.39 19.71 15.37
CA ASP A 291 -7.07 20.13 14.15
C ASP A 291 -6.28 21.16 13.32
N ALA A 292 -5.43 21.97 13.95
CA ALA A 292 -4.60 22.94 13.23
C ALA A 292 -3.51 22.21 12.41
N GLU A 293 -2.81 21.26 13.03
CA GLU A 293 -1.86 20.39 12.33
C GLU A 293 -2.54 19.61 11.21
N ALA A 294 -3.77 19.11 11.43
CA ALA A 294 -4.55 18.43 10.39
C ALA A 294 -4.82 19.35 9.19
N ALA A 295 -5.31 20.57 9.44
CA ALA A 295 -5.60 21.54 8.40
C ALA A 295 -4.34 21.97 7.63
N ASP A 296 -3.25 22.26 8.33
CA ASP A 296 -1.99 22.70 7.70
C ASP A 296 -1.34 21.58 6.89
N THR A 297 -1.35 20.35 7.41
CA THR A 297 -0.85 19.16 6.69
C THR A 297 -1.65 18.95 5.41
N ARG A 298 -2.99 18.97 5.52
CA ARG A 298 -3.88 18.78 4.38
C ARG A 298 -3.70 19.86 3.32
N ALA A 299 -3.61 21.12 3.73
CA ALA A 299 -3.42 22.25 2.84
C ALA A 299 -2.12 22.13 2.04
N LEU A 300 -1.00 21.78 2.71
CA LEU A 300 0.28 21.57 2.04
C LEU A 300 0.23 20.41 1.04
N LEU A 301 -0.39 19.28 1.41
CA LEU A 301 -0.52 18.13 0.51
C LEU A 301 -1.36 18.47 -0.74
N ARG A 302 -2.40 19.29 -0.59
CA ARG A 302 -3.22 19.78 -1.71
C ARG A 302 -2.46 20.73 -2.62
N GLU A 303 -1.70 21.65 -2.04
CA GLU A 303 -0.85 22.58 -2.80
C GLU A 303 0.17 21.82 -3.64
N TYR A 304 0.85 20.81 -3.07
CA TYR A 304 1.82 19.99 -3.80
C TYR A 304 1.19 19.11 -4.90
N ASN A 305 -0.07 18.72 -4.73
CA ASN A 305 -0.79 17.86 -5.68
C ASN A 305 -1.37 18.63 -6.89
N SER A 306 -1.41 19.97 -6.82
CA SER A 306 -1.97 20.87 -7.85
C SER A 306 -0.99 21.10 -9.00
#